data_AF-A0A1M4XP32-F1
#
_entry.id   AF-A0A1M4XP32-F1
#
_cell.length_a   1.000
_cell.length_b   1.000
_cell.length_c   1.000
_cell.angle_alpha   90.00
_cell.angle_beta   90.00
_cell.angle_gamma   90.00
#
_symmetry.space_group_name_H-M   'P 1'
#
loop_
_entity.id
_entity.type
_entity.pdbx_description
1 polymer ?
#
loop_
_entity_poly.entity_id
_entity_poly.type
_entity_poly.pdbx_seq_one_letter_code
_entity_poly.pdbx_strand_id
1 'polypeptide(L)'
;MRYINIRNFFTLVFLLLTTTPTLHGQLSLEKDYSFVMNVPSVVAMASSPAHFYVLSETEGMAVFRSRSDSLQWLYSSTGMQRRGNRVIADIRFAYLFGEGPRLTVLEPTSVLGVYSSTDLPARPLDVKRMGQQLYVALGNRGIGTLSLETPSAVDSGIDFVTTPDLEGPEIISLAGTAHRLFALSSNQQLFQLDRDEDTVSLSRSLELPENLTDLFLTGGTLYGSDDEGNIFEISGNSELSELGNVGERITDIVAWDDWLVIKGTSDRLWTSYKSRSPELWKRDEQAGNHIALTKGQLWISEYGQITKINASEPSAAKGDASGTSQNTAGDFTLREIPNYTIPHSKPLIFPIRIDGGVSAGNVRFTYQSPDIHDAEVRGQSFYWEPSSDDVGSHRVEIIASTSDGRSSSARFNINVRSFNAPPRFTPVRPVSIPVGEPFSLPLNAVDSDGINKNLIRYLGVNLPKGATIDEASGIIQWTPTARQVGENTFRVIATDQYGAASSVDVTINVIDNIKQEQPEN
;
A
#
# COMPACT_ATOMS: atom_id res chain seq x y z
N MET A 1 -58.16 45.02 -64.21
CA MET A 1 -57.68 43.62 -64.23
C MET A 1 -56.20 43.65 -63.87
N ARG A 2 -55.79 42.72 -62.99
CA ARG A 2 -54.55 42.69 -62.19
C ARG A 2 -53.26 42.86 -63.00
N TYR A 3 -52.34 43.71 -62.52
CA TYR A 3 -50.91 43.59 -62.80
C TYR A 3 -50.20 43.15 -61.53
N ILE A 4 -49.55 42.00 -61.64
CA ILE A 4 -48.62 41.40 -60.67
C ILE A 4 -47.28 42.10 -60.85
N ASN A 5 -46.65 42.55 -59.76
CA ASN A 5 -45.24 42.90 -59.78
C ASN A 5 -44.53 42.34 -58.55
N ILE A 6 -43.41 41.68 -58.85
CA ILE A 6 -42.61 40.80 -57.99
C ILE A 6 -41.69 41.68 -57.14
N ARG A 7 -41.56 41.37 -55.84
CA ARG A 7 -40.45 41.89 -55.03
C ARG A 7 -39.95 40.82 -54.06
N ASN A 8 -38.71 40.41 -54.31
CA ASN A 8 -37.95 39.38 -53.60
C ASN A 8 -37.79 39.70 -52.11
N PHE A 9 -38.12 38.75 -51.25
CA PHE A 9 -37.70 38.71 -49.85
C PHE A 9 -36.41 37.86 -49.77
N PHE A 10 -35.30 38.48 -49.38
CA PHE A 10 -34.09 37.78 -48.97
C PHE A 10 -34.27 37.35 -47.51
N THR A 11 -34.39 36.04 -47.27
CA THR A 11 -34.36 35.46 -45.92
C THR A 11 -32.92 35.09 -45.58
N LEU A 12 -32.32 35.80 -44.63
CA LEU A 12 -30.99 35.52 -44.09
C LEU A 12 -31.10 34.33 -43.14
N VAL A 13 -30.60 33.15 -43.54
CA VAL A 13 -30.53 31.97 -42.67
C VAL A 13 -29.26 32.08 -41.81
N PHE A 14 -29.44 32.33 -40.51
CA PHE A 14 -28.38 32.15 -39.52
C PHE A 14 -28.16 30.66 -39.31
N LEU A 15 -27.05 30.13 -39.83
CA LEU A 15 -26.59 28.78 -39.54
C LEU A 15 -25.96 28.77 -38.15
N LEU A 16 -26.73 28.42 -37.11
CA LEU A 16 -26.16 28.04 -35.82
C LEU A 16 -25.36 26.75 -36.01
N LEU A 17 -24.02 26.83 -36.10
CA LEU A 17 -23.18 25.67 -35.82
C LEU A 17 -23.29 25.36 -34.33
N THR A 18 -24.22 24.49 -33.95
CA THR A 18 -24.16 23.81 -32.66
C THR A 18 -23.00 22.83 -32.73
N THR A 19 -21.81 23.24 -32.30
CA THR A 19 -20.77 22.29 -31.92
C THR A 19 -21.30 21.57 -30.69
N THR A 20 -21.86 20.36 -30.86
CA THR A 20 -22.11 19.50 -29.71
C THR A 20 -20.74 19.23 -29.09
N PRO A 21 -20.48 19.63 -27.83
CA PRO A 21 -19.27 19.18 -27.17
C PRO A 21 -19.35 17.65 -27.17
N THR A 22 -18.36 17.01 -27.77
CA THR A 22 -18.11 15.58 -27.55
C THR A 22 -17.86 15.45 -26.05
N LEU A 23 -18.89 15.03 -25.32
CA LEU A 23 -18.79 14.60 -23.94
C LEU A 23 -17.87 13.38 -23.96
N HIS A 24 -16.56 13.60 -23.80
CA HIS A 24 -15.66 12.50 -23.48
C HIS A 24 -16.11 12.04 -22.11
N GLY A 25 -16.81 10.92 -22.06
CA GLY A 25 -17.34 10.39 -20.82
C GLY A 25 -16.21 10.25 -19.80
N GLN A 26 -16.36 10.88 -18.64
CA GLN A 26 -15.43 10.72 -17.53
C GLN A 26 -15.43 9.25 -17.12
N LEU A 27 -14.26 8.63 -17.07
CA LEU A 27 -14.08 7.27 -16.56
C LEU A 27 -14.81 7.15 -15.20
N SER A 28 -15.60 6.09 -15.04
CA SER A 28 -16.27 5.76 -13.77
C SER A 28 -15.40 4.82 -12.95
N LEU A 29 -15.34 5.08 -11.64
CA LEU A 29 -14.68 4.21 -10.68
C LEU A 29 -15.70 3.22 -10.09
N GLU A 30 -15.43 1.93 -10.26
CA GLU A 30 -16.31 0.85 -9.83
C GLU A 30 -15.58 -0.14 -8.93
N LYS A 31 -16.30 -0.74 -7.96
CA LYS A 31 -15.76 -1.81 -7.12
C LYS A 31 -15.68 -3.10 -7.92
N ASP A 32 -14.53 -3.76 -7.86
CA ASP A 32 -14.35 -5.12 -8.35
C ASP A 32 -14.75 -6.12 -7.26
N TYR A 33 -15.93 -6.72 -7.43
CA TYR A 33 -16.45 -7.73 -6.51
C TYR A 33 -15.93 -9.15 -6.78
N SER A 34 -15.03 -9.35 -7.76
CA SER A 34 -14.36 -10.65 -7.98
C SER A 34 -13.39 -11.01 -6.84
N PHE A 35 -12.99 -10.01 -6.06
CA PHE A 35 -12.23 -10.16 -4.83
C PHE A 35 -12.84 -9.26 -3.76
N VAL A 36 -13.40 -9.86 -2.71
CA VAL A 36 -13.86 -9.14 -1.52
C VAL A 36 -13.32 -9.83 -0.29
N MET A 37 -12.61 -9.08 0.55
CA MET A 37 -12.15 -9.54 1.84
C MET A 37 -12.89 -8.79 2.95
N ASN A 38 -13.47 -9.50 3.91
CA ASN A 38 -14.21 -8.90 5.00
C ASN A 38 -13.35 -8.90 6.26
N VAL A 39 -12.94 -7.71 6.69
CA VAL A 39 -12.27 -7.44 7.96
C VAL A 39 -13.14 -6.42 8.71
N PRO A 40 -13.81 -6.79 9.81
CA PRO A 40 -14.70 -5.88 10.51
C PRO A 40 -13.94 -4.71 11.15
N SER A 41 -14.63 -3.58 11.34
CA SER A 41 -14.16 -2.42 12.10
C SER A 41 -12.74 -1.97 11.75
N VAL A 42 -12.47 -1.80 10.46
CA VAL A 42 -11.18 -1.28 9.97
C VAL A 42 -10.97 0.14 10.50
N VAL A 43 -9.76 0.41 10.99
CA VAL A 43 -9.31 1.68 11.57
C VAL A 43 -8.37 2.40 10.61
N ALA A 44 -7.49 1.63 9.97
CA ALA A 44 -6.51 2.14 9.03
C ALA A 44 -6.10 1.05 8.05
N MET A 45 -5.76 1.46 6.83
CA MET A 45 -5.02 0.63 5.90
C MET A 45 -3.73 1.33 5.53
N ALA A 46 -2.70 0.54 5.26
CA ALA A 46 -1.45 1.02 4.71
C ALA A 46 -0.90 -0.02 3.76
N SER A 47 -0.03 0.41 2.85
CA SER A 47 0.60 -0.49 1.90
C SER A 47 2.02 -0.07 1.62
N SER A 48 2.78 -1.05 1.16
CA SER A 48 4.08 -0.87 0.53
C SER A 48 4.08 -1.57 -0.83
N PRO A 49 5.18 -1.50 -1.59
CA PRO A 49 5.28 -2.24 -2.85
C PRO A 49 5.20 -3.77 -2.67
N ALA A 50 5.36 -4.29 -1.45
CA ALA A 50 5.37 -5.73 -1.16
C ALA A 50 4.26 -6.19 -0.20
N HIS A 51 3.79 -5.31 0.69
CA HIS A 51 2.87 -5.68 1.77
C HIS A 51 1.64 -4.78 1.82
N PHE A 52 0.57 -5.32 2.39
CA PHE A 52 -0.68 -4.63 2.64
C PHE A 52 -1.09 -4.88 4.10
N TYR A 53 -1.44 -3.82 4.81
CA TYR A 53 -1.71 -3.81 6.24
C TYR A 53 -3.12 -3.33 6.48
N VAL A 54 -3.85 -4.05 7.33
CA VAL A 54 -5.21 -3.69 7.74
C VAL A 54 -5.25 -3.70 9.26
N LEU A 55 -5.44 -2.53 9.86
CA LEU A 55 -5.67 -2.39 11.28
C LEU A 55 -7.18 -2.42 11.53
N SER A 56 -7.63 -3.27 12.46
CA SER A 56 -9.01 -3.47 12.86
C SER A 56 -9.15 -3.37 14.38
N GLU A 57 -10.23 -2.75 14.85
CA GLU A 57 -10.54 -2.68 16.29
C GLU A 57 -10.75 -4.07 16.92
N THR A 58 -11.31 -5.01 16.15
CA THR A 58 -11.67 -6.35 16.65
C THR A 58 -10.59 -7.38 16.35
N GLU A 59 -9.98 -7.32 15.15
CA GLU A 59 -9.02 -8.33 14.68
C GLU A 59 -7.56 -7.94 14.94
N GLY A 60 -7.29 -6.71 15.36
CA GLY A 60 -5.92 -6.18 15.46
C GLY A 60 -5.32 -5.92 14.07
N MET A 61 -4.06 -6.31 13.86
CA MET A 61 -3.38 -6.08 12.58
C MET A 61 -3.40 -7.33 11.71
N ALA A 62 -3.98 -7.28 10.53
CA ALA A 62 -3.85 -8.29 9.49
C ALA A 62 -2.86 -7.82 8.41
N VAL A 63 -1.89 -8.68 8.05
CA VAL A 63 -0.84 -8.37 7.09
C VAL A 63 -0.86 -9.37 5.93
N PHE A 64 -0.78 -8.83 4.72
CA PHE A 64 -0.84 -9.57 3.48
C PHE A 64 0.39 -9.28 2.63
N ARG A 65 0.82 -10.26 1.86
CA ARG A 65 1.70 -10.06 0.71
C ARG A 65 0.86 -9.57 -0.47
N SER A 66 1.30 -8.48 -1.06
CA SER A 66 0.67 -7.90 -2.24
C SER A 66 1.12 -8.60 -3.51
N ARG A 67 0.18 -9.13 -4.28
CA ARG A 67 0.38 -9.58 -5.67
C ARG A 67 -0.32 -8.61 -6.61
N SER A 68 -0.06 -8.74 -7.91
CA SER A 68 -0.69 -7.88 -8.93
C SER A 68 -2.22 -7.99 -8.96
N ASP A 69 -2.77 -9.15 -8.58
CA ASP A 69 -4.20 -9.46 -8.70
C ASP A 69 -4.86 -9.91 -7.38
N SER A 70 -4.09 -9.97 -6.30
CA SER A 70 -4.52 -10.63 -5.07
C SER A 70 -3.72 -10.24 -3.83
N LEU A 71 -4.32 -10.43 -2.66
CA LEU A 71 -3.65 -10.36 -1.37
C LEU A 71 -3.52 -11.78 -0.81
N GLN A 72 -2.31 -12.17 -0.45
CA GLN A 72 -2.02 -13.43 0.25
C GLN A 72 -1.83 -13.13 1.73
N TRP A 73 -2.67 -13.70 2.60
CA TRP A 73 -2.50 -13.56 4.04
C TRP A 73 -1.13 -14.09 4.50
N LEU A 74 -0.47 -13.33 5.39
CA LEU A 74 0.79 -13.72 6.02
C LEU A 74 0.60 -13.98 7.51
N TYR A 75 0.02 -13.02 8.22
CA TYR A 75 -0.30 -13.17 9.64
C TYR A 75 -1.36 -12.17 10.09
N SER A 76 -1.99 -12.47 11.21
CA SER A 76 -2.77 -11.52 12.00
C SER A 76 -2.20 -11.43 13.42
N SER A 77 -2.27 -10.26 14.03
CA SER A 77 -1.82 -10.00 15.40
C SER A 77 -2.86 -9.19 16.17
N THR A 78 -3.49 -9.82 17.14
CA THR A 78 -4.44 -9.17 18.05
C THR A 78 -3.72 -8.19 18.98
N GLY A 79 -4.46 -7.22 19.52
CA GLY A 79 -3.95 -6.21 20.45
C GLY A 79 -3.18 -5.05 19.80
N MET A 80 -2.90 -5.10 18.49
CA MET A 80 -2.22 -4.01 17.77
C MET A 80 -3.02 -2.71 17.75
N GLN A 81 -4.35 -2.78 17.71
CA GLN A 81 -5.22 -1.60 17.78
C GLN A 81 -5.02 -0.77 19.05
N ARG A 82 -4.49 -1.38 20.13
CA ARG A 82 -4.19 -0.67 21.38
C ARG A 82 -2.89 0.12 21.33
N ARG A 83 -2.08 -0.04 20.27
CA ARG A 83 -0.77 0.60 20.11
C ARG A 83 -0.81 1.87 19.26
N GLY A 84 -1.91 2.10 18.55
CA GLY A 84 -2.09 3.24 17.66
C GLY A 84 -3.27 3.03 16.73
N ASN A 85 -3.61 4.08 16.00
CA ASN A 85 -4.67 4.11 15.00
C ASN A 85 -4.18 4.62 13.63
N ARG A 86 -2.90 5.01 13.51
CA ARG A 86 -2.27 5.40 12.26
C ARG A 86 -1.20 4.40 11.87
N VAL A 87 -1.22 3.99 10.61
CA VAL A 87 -0.24 3.07 10.03
C VAL A 87 0.35 3.72 8.78
N ILE A 88 1.67 3.80 8.70
CA ILE A 88 2.40 4.19 7.50
C ILE A 88 3.35 3.05 7.16
N ALA A 89 3.52 2.72 5.89
CA ALA A 89 4.38 1.61 5.48
C ALA A 89 5.36 2.00 4.37
N ASP A 90 6.49 1.32 4.36
CA ASP A 90 7.46 1.32 3.27
C ASP A 90 7.85 -0.12 2.91
N ILE A 91 8.78 -0.28 1.96
CA ILE A 91 9.17 -1.60 1.44
C ILE A 91 9.61 -2.60 2.53
N ARG A 92 10.16 -2.13 3.66
CA ARG A 92 10.66 -2.97 4.75
C ARG A 92 9.73 -3.01 5.95
N PHE A 93 9.24 -1.87 6.39
CA PHE A 93 8.54 -1.74 7.67
C PHE A 93 7.15 -1.13 7.52
N ALA A 94 6.33 -1.32 8.56
CA ALA A 94 5.22 -0.43 8.86
C ALA A 94 5.42 0.20 10.24
N TYR A 95 4.82 1.36 10.43
CA TYR A 95 4.96 2.21 11.61
C TYR A 95 3.58 2.48 12.16
N LEU A 96 3.32 1.97 13.36
CA LEU A 96 2.05 2.10 14.06
C LEU A 96 2.19 3.04 15.25
N PHE A 97 1.40 4.10 15.25
CA PHE A 97 1.40 5.15 16.27
C PHE A 97 0.01 5.81 16.37
N GLY A 98 -0.18 6.71 17.34
CA GLY A 98 -1.48 7.34 17.57
C GLY A 98 -1.41 8.51 18.54
N GLU A 99 -2.35 8.57 19.48
CA GLU A 99 -2.46 9.68 20.44
C GLU A 99 -1.37 9.68 21.52
N GLY A 100 -0.78 8.52 21.82
CA GLY A 100 0.29 8.37 22.81
C GLY A 100 1.70 8.55 22.24
N PRO A 101 2.73 8.58 23.10
CA PRO A 101 4.14 8.67 22.68
C PRO A 101 4.68 7.38 22.05
N ARG A 102 3.91 6.30 22.06
CA ARG A 102 4.38 5.01 21.60
C ARG A 102 4.49 4.97 20.07
N LEU A 103 5.61 4.46 19.60
CA LEU A 103 5.84 4.08 18.21
C LEU A 103 6.16 2.58 18.16
N THR A 104 5.40 1.84 17.37
CA THR A 104 5.63 0.41 17.11
C THR A 104 6.13 0.23 15.69
N VAL A 105 7.32 -0.36 15.51
CA VAL A 105 7.85 -0.73 14.21
C VAL A 105 7.47 -2.19 13.94
N LEU A 106 6.76 -2.42 12.84
CA LEU A 106 6.34 -3.73 12.36
C LEU A 106 7.27 -4.13 11.22
N GLU A 107 7.79 -5.35 11.26
CA GLU A 107 8.48 -5.96 10.12
C GLU A 107 7.68 -7.22 9.76
N PRO A 108 7.14 -7.34 8.53
CA PRO A 108 6.29 -8.46 8.12
C PRO A 108 6.95 -9.82 8.30
N THR A 109 8.28 -9.85 8.36
CA THR A 109 9.10 -11.03 8.52
C THR A 109 9.31 -11.44 9.98
N SER A 110 8.95 -10.60 10.94
CA SER A 110 9.04 -10.92 12.36
C SER A 110 8.00 -11.97 12.73
N VAL A 111 8.40 -12.99 13.50
CA VAL A 111 7.51 -14.06 13.97
C VAL A 111 6.29 -13.51 14.71
N LEU A 112 6.48 -12.41 15.48
CA LEU A 112 5.45 -11.73 16.25
C LEU A 112 4.78 -10.57 15.48
N GLY A 113 5.23 -10.27 14.26
CA GLY A 113 4.80 -9.11 13.49
C GLY A 113 5.29 -7.76 14.03
N VAL A 114 5.95 -7.75 15.18
CA VAL A 114 6.61 -6.58 15.77
C VAL A 114 8.11 -6.74 15.62
N TYR A 115 8.76 -5.72 15.03
CA TYR A 115 10.21 -5.63 15.00
C TYR A 115 10.72 -5.11 16.34
N SER A 116 10.19 -3.98 16.79
CA SER A 116 10.49 -3.37 18.08
C SER A 116 9.46 -2.26 18.38
N SER A 117 9.53 -1.66 19.56
CA SER A 117 8.70 -0.53 19.96
C SER A 117 9.48 0.40 20.87
N THR A 118 9.16 1.68 20.87
CA THR A 118 9.77 2.67 21.76
C THR A 118 8.75 3.70 22.20
N ASP A 119 8.95 4.28 23.38
CA ASP A 119 8.17 5.40 23.87
C ASP A 119 8.96 6.70 23.58
N LEU A 120 8.39 7.54 22.73
CA LEU A 120 9.00 8.78 22.25
C LEU A 120 8.88 9.91 23.29
N PRO A 121 9.74 10.94 23.24
CA PRO A 121 9.68 12.07 24.17
C PRO A 121 8.46 12.98 23.96
N ALA A 122 7.73 12.82 22.85
CA ALA A 122 6.48 13.48 22.55
C ALA A 122 5.62 12.57 21.65
N ARG A 123 4.35 12.93 21.46
CA ARG A 123 3.47 12.24 20.51
C ARG A 123 4.05 12.39 19.09
N PRO A 124 4.21 11.30 18.31
CA PRO A 124 4.56 11.37 16.90
C PRO A 124 3.39 11.95 16.08
N LEU A 125 3.64 13.03 15.37
CA LEU A 125 2.70 13.65 14.43
C LEU A 125 2.78 13.00 13.04
N ASP A 126 3.97 12.58 12.64
CA ASP A 126 4.21 11.88 11.37
C ASP A 126 5.54 11.12 11.41
N VAL A 127 5.71 10.16 10.50
CA VAL A 127 6.95 9.40 10.35
C VAL A 127 7.29 9.14 8.88
N LYS A 128 8.57 9.25 8.53
CA LYS A 128 9.09 8.86 7.21
C LYS A 128 10.45 8.21 7.32
N ARG A 129 10.62 7.08 6.62
CA ARG A 129 11.94 6.44 6.50
C ARG A 129 12.73 7.04 5.35
N MET A 130 13.99 7.36 5.62
CA MET A 130 14.98 7.70 4.61
C MET A 130 16.26 6.91 4.92
N GLY A 131 16.61 5.97 4.05
CA GLY A 131 17.72 5.05 4.34
C GLY A 131 17.44 4.10 5.51
N GLN A 132 18.41 3.96 6.40
CA GLN A 132 18.26 3.12 7.61
C GLN A 132 17.71 3.90 8.82
N GLN A 133 17.33 5.16 8.63
CA GLN A 133 16.82 6.02 9.69
C GLN A 133 15.33 6.29 9.49
N LEU A 134 14.58 6.23 10.59
CA LEU A 134 13.22 6.73 10.67
C LEU A 134 13.24 8.16 11.23
N TYR A 135 12.65 9.08 10.49
CA TYR A 135 12.43 10.46 10.92
C TYR A 135 11.03 10.58 11.50
N VAL A 136 10.92 11.25 12.64
CA VAL A 136 9.67 11.39 13.39
C VAL A 136 9.42 12.88 13.65
N ALA A 137 8.28 13.40 13.18
CA ALA A 137 7.84 14.73 13.56
C ALA A 137 7.30 14.69 15.00
N LEU A 138 7.94 15.44 15.89
CA LEU A 138 7.65 15.45 17.33
C LEU A 138 7.17 16.83 17.79
N GLY A 139 6.55 17.59 16.89
CA GLY A 139 6.06 18.93 17.17
C GLY A 139 7.20 19.85 17.62
N ASN A 140 7.04 20.46 18.80
CA ASN A 140 8.00 21.40 19.39
C ASN A 140 9.38 20.79 19.73
N ARG A 141 9.51 19.46 19.66
CA ARG A 141 10.80 18.76 19.81
C ARG A 141 11.58 18.68 18.49
N GLY A 142 11.00 19.10 17.38
CA GLY A 142 11.61 19.05 16.06
C GLY A 142 11.52 17.66 15.41
N ILE A 143 12.56 17.29 14.66
CA ILE A 143 12.64 16.01 13.96
C ILE A 143 13.51 15.03 14.76
N GLY A 144 12.88 13.98 15.30
CA GLY A 144 13.59 12.86 15.91
C GLY A 144 14.11 11.87 14.88
N THR A 145 15.20 11.18 15.17
CA THR A 145 15.81 10.15 14.32
C THR A 145 16.01 8.84 15.06
N LEU A 146 15.53 7.74 14.49
CA LEU A 146 15.62 6.41 15.06
C LEU A 146 16.26 5.43 14.07
N SER A 147 17.31 4.72 14.51
CA SER A 147 17.97 3.72 13.68
C SER A 147 17.13 2.45 13.55
N LEU A 148 16.99 1.97 12.33
CA LEU A 148 16.26 0.75 11.99
C LEU A 148 17.18 -0.45 11.71
N GLU A 149 18.48 -0.31 11.98
CA GLU A 149 19.48 -1.36 11.74
C GLU A 149 19.19 -2.62 12.55
N THR A 150 18.84 -2.45 13.82
CA THR A 150 18.56 -3.56 14.75
C THR A 150 17.32 -3.27 15.60
N PRO A 151 16.61 -4.30 16.10
CA PRO A 151 15.51 -4.10 17.03
C PRO A 151 15.89 -3.29 18.29
N SER A 152 17.10 -3.50 18.80
CA SER A 152 17.61 -2.78 19.98
C SER A 152 17.91 -1.31 19.70
N ALA A 153 18.26 -0.95 18.47
CA ALA A 153 18.44 0.45 18.07
C ALA A 153 17.09 1.18 17.92
N VAL A 154 16.00 0.44 17.68
CA VAL A 154 14.64 1.01 17.71
C VAL A 154 14.15 1.22 19.14
N ASP A 155 14.53 0.34 20.06
CA ASP A 155 14.19 0.44 21.49
C ASP A 155 15.12 1.41 22.26
N SER A 156 16.18 1.91 21.62
CA SER A 156 17.00 2.96 22.21
C SER A 156 16.27 4.31 22.17
N GLY A 157 16.76 5.26 22.98
CA GLY A 157 16.30 6.64 22.91
C GLY A 157 16.46 7.22 21.50
N ILE A 158 15.65 8.23 21.19
CA ILE A 158 15.67 8.90 19.88
C ILE A 158 16.72 10.02 19.89
N ASP A 159 17.47 10.13 18.79
CA ASP A 159 18.33 11.28 18.51
C ASP A 159 17.52 12.39 17.81
N PHE A 160 18.12 13.55 17.58
CA PHE A 160 17.47 14.68 16.93
C PHE A 160 18.31 15.22 15.78
N VAL A 161 17.64 15.69 14.73
CA VAL A 161 18.32 16.43 13.66
C VAL A 161 18.77 17.78 14.21
N THR A 162 20.10 17.96 14.34
CA THR A 162 20.72 19.19 14.84
C THR A 162 21.19 20.06 13.66
N THR A 163 20.27 20.76 13.01
CA THR A 163 20.62 21.83 12.06
C THR A 163 20.05 23.15 12.58
N PRO A 164 20.80 24.26 12.59
CA PRO A 164 20.36 25.52 13.20
C PRO A 164 18.96 25.99 12.74
N ASP A 165 18.63 25.81 11.46
CA ASP A 165 17.32 26.23 10.91
C ASP A 165 16.15 25.34 11.37
N LEU A 166 16.43 24.15 11.91
CA LEU A 166 15.45 23.22 12.50
C LEU A 166 15.40 23.30 14.03
N GLU A 167 16.20 24.16 14.66
CA GLU A 167 16.13 24.39 16.10
C GLU A 167 15.03 25.41 16.43
N GLY A 168 13.94 24.93 17.05
CA GLY A 168 12.84 25.78 17.52
C GLY A 168 11.50 25.69 16.75
N PRO A 169 11.44 25.55 15.40
CA PRO A 169 10.15 25.41 14.74
C PRO A 169 9.48 24.09 15.13
N GLU A 170 8.16 24.15 15.37
CA GLU A 170 7.36 22.96 15.58
C GLU A 170 7.15 22.24 14.25
N ILE A 171 7.61 21.00 14.14
CA ILE A 171 7.48 20.20 12.92
C ILE A 171 6.19 19.39 12.98
N ILE A 172 5.30 19.63 12.01
CA ILE A 172 3.91 19.15 12.04
C ILE A 172 3.63 18.03 11.03
N SER A 173 4.36 17.96 9.91
CA SER A 173 4.17 16.92 8.90
C SER A 173 5.46 16.57 8.16
N LEU A 174 5.58 15.31 7.74
CA LEU A 174 6.73 14.81 6.99
C LEU A 174 6.27 14.13 5.69
N ALA A 175 6.97 14.42 4.60
CA ALA A 175 6.83 13.67 3.35
C ALA A 175 8.21 13.31 2.82
N GLY A 176 8.35 12.23 2.04
CA GLY A 176 9.68 11.86 1.60
C GLY A 176 9.80 10.61 0.76
N THR A 177 10.98 10.48 0.16
CA THR A 177 11.44 9.32 -0.60
C THR A 177 12.58 8.64 0.16
N ALA A 178 13.18 7.61 -0.44
CA ALA A 178 14.37 6.96 0.10
C ALA A 178 15.61 7.89 0.25
N HIS A 179 15.64 9.04 -0.43
CA HIS A 179 16.80 9.94 -0.49
C HIS A 179 16.52 11.39 -0.12
N ARG A 180 15.25 11.74 0.09
CA ARG A 180 14.84 13.12 0.38
C ARG A 180 13.71 13.14 1.39
N LEU A 181 13.82 14.00 2.38
CA LEU A 181 12.80 14.30 3.36
C LEU A 181 12.35 15.74 3.21
N PHE A 182 11.05 15.95 3.29
CA PHE A 182 10.39 17.24 3.38
C PHE A 182 9.76 17.33 4.77
N ALA A 183 10.02 18.43 5.48
CA ALA A 183 9.44 18.69 6.79
C ALA A 183 8.73 20.04 6.76
N LEU A 184 7.44 20.03 7.10
CA LEU A 184 6.62 21.22 7.25
C LEU A 184 6.62 21.65 8.72
N SER A 185 6.87 22.93 8.97
CA SER A 185 6.73 23.54 10.29
C SER A 185 5.46 24.36 10.43
N SER A 186 5.04 24.60 11.68
CA SER A 186 3.88 25.42 12.00
C SER A 186 4.02 26.90 11.62
N ASN A 187 5.24 27.39 11.40
CA ASN A 187 5.51 28.72 10.85
C ASN A 187 5.65 28.73 9.31
N GLN A 188 5.10 27.73 8.63
CA GLN A 188 5.03 27.63 7.18
C GLN A 188 6.39 27.67 6.48
N GLN A 189 7.40 27.03 7.09
CA GLN A 189 8.65 26.71 6.43
C GLN A 189 8.61 25.25 5.96
N LEU A 190 9.00 25.05 4.71
CA LEU A 190 9.25 23.74 4.12
C LEU A 190 10.75 23.49 4.05
N PHE A 191 11.23 22.60 4.91
CA PHE A 191 12.61 22.17 4.93
C PHE A 191 12.80 20.95 4.04
N GLN A 192 13.78 21.01 3.13
CA GLN A 192 14.20 19.88 2.32
C GLN A 192 15.54 19.36 2.83
N LEU A 193 15.55 18.13 3.32
CA LEU A 193 16.76 17.42 3.72
C LEU A 193 17.08 16.36 2.67
N ASP A 194 18.32 16.38 2.18
CA ASP A 194 18.82 15.39 1.23
C ASP A 194 19.80 14.46 1.95
N ARG A 195 19.69 13.16 1.64
CA ARG A 195 20.63 12.14 2.10
C ARG A 195 21.68 11.88 1.03
N ASP A 196 22.94 12.10 1.38
CA ASP A 196 24.09 11.66 0.61
C ASP A 196 24.84 10.58 1.39
N GLU A 197 24.80 9.36 0.86
CA GLU A 197 25.23 8.12 1.52
C GLU A 197 24.73 8.02 2.97
N ASP A 198 25.53 8.40 3.96
CA ASP A 198 25.19 8.33 5.39
C ASP A 198 25.03 9.69 6.07
N THR A 199 25.17 10.78 5.31
CA THR A 199 24.97 12.12 5.82
C THR A 199 23.61 12.67 5.39
N VAL A 200 22.96 13.39 6.31
CA VAL A 200 21.74 14.13 6.01
C VAL A 200 22.02 15.59 6.25
N SER A 201 21.72 16.39 5.24
CA SER A 201 21.97 17.83 5.28
C SER A 201 20.73 18.58 4.85
N LEU A 202 20.52 19.75 5.45
CA LEU A 202 19.53 20.69 4.98
C LEU A 202 19.98 21.23 3.63
N SER A 203 19.22 20.91 2.58
CA SER A 203 19.50 21.35 1.22
C SER A 203 18.82 22.68 0.90
N ARG A 204 17.60 22.89 1.43
CA ARG A 204 16.78 24.09 1.21
C ARG A 204 15.82 24.35 2.37
N SER A 205 15.53 25.64 2.59
CA SER A 205 14.42 26.12 3.41
C SER A 205 13.58 27.07 2.55
N LEU A 206 12.27 26.84 2.48
CA LEU A 206 11.36 27.60 1.64
C LEU A 206 10.18 28.09 2.50
N GLU A 207 9.86 29.38 2.41
CA GLU A 207 8.64 29.92 3.01
C GLU A 207 7.44 29.61 2.10
N LEU A 208 6.37 29.08 2.70
CA LEU A 208 5.14 28.77 2.00
C LEU A 208 4.14 29.92 2.17
N PRO A 209 3.42 30.31 1.09
CA PRO A 209 2.48 31.43 1.15
C PRO A 209 1.15 31.08 1.84
N GLU A 210 0.86 29.79 2.02
CA GLU A 210 -0.40 29.27 2.56
C GLU A 210 -0.19 28.57 3.90
N ASN A 211 -1.24 28.52 4.73
CA ASN A 211 -1.21 27.88 6.05
C ASN A 211 -1.44 26.37 5.96
N LEU A 212 -0.49 25.66 5.37
CA LEU A 212 -0.56 24.21 5.22
C LEU A 212 -0.42 23.51 6.58
N THR A 213 -1.11 22.37 6.73
CA THR A 213 -1.11 21.53 7.92
C THR A 213 -0.60 20.11 7.66
N ASP A 214 -0.73 19.60 6.44
CA ASP A 214 -0.27 18.26 6.06
C ASP A 214 0.50 18.26 4.72
N LEU A 215 1.50 17.40 4.62
CA LEU A 215 2.22 17.08 3.39
C LEU A 215 1.89 15.65 2.93
N PHE A 216 1.73 15.48 1.63
CA PHE A 216 1.55 14.18 0.99
C PHE A 216 2.51 14.04 -0.19
N LEU A 217 3.30 12.97 -0.25
CA LEU A 217 4.11 12.66 -1.43
C LEU A 217 3.55 11.40 -2.09
N THR A 218 2.90 11.58 -3.24
CA THR A 218 2.22 10.50 -3.95
C THR A 218 2.33 10.72 -5.46
N GLY A 219 2.47 9.64 -6.25
CA GLY A 219 2.71 9.75 -7.69
C GLY A 219 4.01 10.49 -8.10
N GLY A 220 4.91 10.75 -7.15
CA GLY A 220 6.11 11.58 -7.37
C GLY A 220 5.88 13.08 -7.18
N THR A 221 4.67 13.50 -6.87
CA THR A 221 4.29 14.90 -6.63
C THR A 221 4.10 15.17 -5.14
N LEU A 222 4.65 16.28 -4.67
CA LEU A 222 4.46 16.76 -3.31
C LEU A 222 3.21 17.64 -3.27
N TYR A 223 2.25 17.26 -2.45
CA TYR A 223 1.04 18.02 -2.18
C TYR A 223 1.08 18.57 -0.75
N GLY A 224 0.46 19.72 -0.57
CA GLY A 224 0.13 20.30 0.72
C GLY A 224 -1.37 20.48 0.85
N SER A 225 -1.89 20.35 2.07
CA SER A 225 -3.27 20.76 2.37
C SER A 225 -3.36 21.58 3.64
N ASP A 226 -4.43 22.34 3.79
CA ASP A 226 -4.77 23.06 5.01
C ASP A 226 -5.98 22.45 5.74
N ASP A 227 -6.35 23.06 6.86
CA ASP A 227 -7.47 22.61 7.69
C ASP A 227 -8.85 22.88 7.06
N GLU A 228 -8.94 23.73 6.04
CA GLU A 228 -10.16 24.01 5.28
C GLU A 228 -10.36 23.03 4.10
N GLY A 229 -9.35 22.21 3.81
CA GLY A 229 -9.38 21.21 2.76
C GLY A 229 -8.93 21.72 1.40
N ASN A 230 -8.22 22.86 1.33
CA ASN A 230 -7.54 23.29 0.11
C ASN A 230 -6.36 22.37 -0.18
N ILE A 231 -6.12 22.05 -1.45
CA ILE A 231 -5.06 21.17 -1.91
C ILE A 231 -4.17 21.93 -2.87
N PHE A 232 -2.87 21.90 -2.62
CA PHE A 232 -1.87 22.55 -3.45
C PHE A 232 -0.82 21.55 -3.90
N GLU A 233 -0.48 21.58 -5.19
CA GLU A 233 0.76 20.97 -5.66
C GLU A 233 1.92 21.91 -5.32
N ILE A 234 2.93 21.36 -4.64
CA ILE A 234 4.13 22.09 -4.21
C ILE A 234 5.24 21.83 -5.22
N SER A 235 5.55 22.85 -5.99
CA SER A 235 6.68 22.83 -6.92
C SER A 235 8.04 22.93 -6.20
N GLY A 236 9.12 22.59 -6.91
CA GLY A 236 10.49 22.61 -6.35
C GLY A 236 11.03 23.99 -5.96
N ASN A 237 10.32 25.07 -6.29
CA ASN A 237 10.59 26.48 -5.97
C ASN A 237 9.53 27.09 -5.05
N SER A 238 8.78 26.25 -4.30
CA SER A 238 7.70 26.64 -3.37
C SER A 238 6.53 27.42 -3.98
N GLU A 239 6.41 27.45 -5.32
CA GLU A 239 5.17 27.90 -5.95
C GLU A 239 4.09 26.85 -5.70
N LEU A 240 2.95 27.32 -5.24
CA LEU A 240 1.78 26.49 -4.99
C LEU A 240 0.82 26.59 -6.17
N SER A 241 0.47 25.45 -6.75
CA SER A 241 -0.62 25.37 -7.72
C SER A 241 -1.84 24.77 -7.03
N GLU A 242 -2.89 25.57 -6.85
CA GLU A 242 -4.13 25.09 -6.27
C GLU A 242 -4.78 24.04 -7.18
N LEU A 243 -5.06 22.87 -6.61
CA LEU A 243 -5.85 21.81 -7.25
C LEU A 243 -7.35 22.03 -7.00
N GLY A 244 -7.70 22.45 -5.78
CA GLY A 244 -9.05 22.80 -5.36
C GLY A 244 -9.31 22.51 -3.89
N ASN A 245 -10.58 22.60 -3.49
CA ASN A 245 -11.02 22.45 -2.11
C ASN A 245 -12.00 21.28 -1.94
N VAL A 246 -11.87 20.52 -0.84
CA VAL A 246 -12.80 19.43 -0.48
C VAL A 246 -13.73 19.78 0.69
N GLY A 247 -13.52 20.93 1.33
CA GLY A 247 -14.37 21.48 2.39
C GLY A 247 -14.15 20.86 3.78
N GLU A 248 -13.05 20.13 3.96
CA GLU A 248 -12.60 19.59 5.24
C GLU A 248 -11.13 19.18 5.21
N ARG A 249 -10.52 19.10 6.40
CA ARG A 249 -9.14 18.64 6.56
C ARG A 249 -8.94 17.26 5.92
N ILE A 250 -7.80 17.11 5.24
CA ILE A 250 -7.45 15.89 4.53
C ILE A 250 -6.64 14.98 5.46
N THR A 251 -6.88 13.67 5.34
CA THR A 251 -6.18 12.65 6.13
C THR A 251 -5.32 11.73 5.27
N ASP A 252 -5.64 11.59 3.98
CA ASP A 252 -4.86 10.79 3.05
C ASP A 252 -5.08 11.24 1.59
N ILE A 253 -4.05 11.08 0.75
CA ILE A 253 -4.10 11.32 -0.69
C ILE A 253 -3.30 10.23 -1.39
N VAL A 254 -3.95 9.54 -2.33
CA VAL A 254 -3.34 8.47 -3.12
C VAL A 254 -3.44 8.79 -4.60
N ALA A 255 -2.30 8.87 -5.30
CA ALA A 255 -2.25 8.89 -6.75
C ALA A 255 -2.36 7.49 -7.31
N TRP A 256 -3.29 7.29 -8.24
CA TRP A 256 -3.55 6.01 -8.91
C TRP A 256 -3.89 6.27 -10.38
N ASP A 257 -3.01 5.84 -11.28
CA ASP A 257 -3.06 6.19 -12.71
C ASP A 257 -3.20 7.72 -12.91
N ASP A 258 -4.24 8.16 -13.60
CA ASP A 258 -4.57 9.58 -13.82
C ASP A 258 -5.43 10.18 -12.68
N TRP A 259 -5.68 9.43 -11.61
CA TRP A 259 -6.53 9.84 -10.49
C TRP A 259 -5.73 10.24 -9.25
N LEU A 260 -6.25 11.22 -8.51
CA LEU A 260 -6.00 11.38 -7.08
C LEU A 260 -7.26 10.97 -6.33
N VAL A 261 -7.11 10.10 -5.34
CA VAL A 261 -8.17 9.73 -4.40
C VAL A 261 -7.84 10.36 -3.06
N ILE A 262 -8.73 11.21 -2.57
CA ILE A 262 -8.50 12.10 -1.43
C ILE A 262 -9.50 11.72 -0.34
N LYS A 263 -9.01 11.51 0.89
CA LYS A 263 -9.82 11.15 2.06
C LYS A 263 -9.85 12.29 3.07
N GLY A 264 -11.06 12.71 3.44
CA GLY A 264 -11.28 13.71 4.49
C GLY A 264 -11.31 13.11 5.90
N THR A 265 -11.34 13.99 6.91
CA THR A 265 -11.55 13.64 8.32
C THR A 265 -12.89 12.96 8.63
N SER A 266 -13.92 13.20 7.84
CA SER A 266 -15.25 12.57 7.94
C SER A 266 -15.33 11.23 7.22
N ASP A 267 -14.19 10.67 6.80
CA ASP A 267 -14.10 9.46 5.98
C ASP A 267 -14.77 9.57 4.59
N ARG A 268 -15.20 10.76 4.15
CA ARG A 268 -15.64 10.97 2.75
C ARG A 268 -14.45 10.87 1.79
N LEU A 269 -14.74 10.49 0.53
CA LEU A 269 -13.75 10.44 -0.55
C LEU A 269 -14.09 11.39 -1.68
N TRP A 270 -13.05 12.04 -2.20
CA TRP A 270 -13.07 12.80 -3.44
C TRP A 270 -12.12 12.17 -4.44
N THR A 271 -12.39 12.44 -5.71
CA THR A 271 -11.54 12.05 -6.82
C THR A 271 -11.23 13.25 -7.67
N SER A 272 -9.97 13.43 -8.03
CA SER A 272 -9.52 14.34 -9.07
C SER A 272 -8.95 13.51 -10.23
N TYR A 273 -9.36 13.80 -11.46
CA TYR A 273 -8.84 13.12 -12.65
C TYR A 273 -8.09 14.11 -13.53
N LYS A 274 -6.84 13.79 -13.85
CA LYS A 274 -5.91 14.64 -14.63
C LYS A 274 -5.81 16.05 -14.03
N SER A 275 -5.62 16.11 -12.72
CA SER A 275 -5.44 17.35 -11.95
C SER A 275 -6.59 18.35 -12.09
N ARG A 276 -7.81 17.88 -12.33
CA ARG A 276 -9.02 18.71 -12.25
C ARG A 276 -9.42 18.94 -10.79
N SER A 277 -10.28 19.91 -10.52
CA SER A 277 -10.78 20.13 -9.17
C SER A 277 -11.43 18.87 -8.59
N PRO A 278 -11.19 18.54 -7.31
CA PRO A 278 -11.72 17.32 -6.71
C PRO A 278 -13.26 17.29 -6.71
N GLU A 279 -13.83 16.14 -7.07
CA GLU A 279 -15.27 15.89 -7.04
C GLU A 279 -15.58 14.84 -5.98
N LEU A 280 -16.65 15.05 -5.19
CA LEU A 280 -17.07 14.10 -4.16
C LEU A 280 -17.47 12.77 -4.81
N TRP A 281 -16.79 11.69 -4.42
CA TRP A 281 -17.01 10.34 -4.93
C TRP A 281 -17.79 9.46 -3.94
N LYS A 282 -17.42 9.50 -2.65
CA LYS A 282 -18.09 8.72 -1.58
C LYS A 282 -18.51 9.64 -0.44
N ARG A 283 -19.81 9.62 -0.13
CA ARG A 283 -20.43 10.50 0.87
C ARG A 283 -20.65 9.83 2.23
N ASP A 284 -20.70 8.51 2.29
CA ASP A 284 -21.05 7.83 3.54
C ASP A 284 -19.88 7.82 4.53
N GLU A 285 -20.02 8.62 5.57
CA GLU A 285 -19.06 8.83 6.66
C GLU A 285 -18.94 7.61 7.58
N GLN A 286 -19.95 6.74 7.62
CA GLN A 286 -19.97 5.53 8.45
C GLN A 286 -19.29 4.33 7.76
N ALA A 287 -18.95 4.47 6.47
CA ALA A 287 -18.30 3.41 5.72
C ALA A 287 -16.80 3.23 6.07
N GLY A 288 -16.17 4.21 6.73
CA GLY A 288 -14.73 4.27 7.01
C GLY A 288 -13.88 4.65 5.79
N ASN A 289 -14.23 4.14 4.60
CA ASN A 289 -13.63 4.44 3.30
C ASN A 289 -12.09 4.54 3.32
N HIS A 290 -11.40 3.66 4.04
CA HIS A 290 -9.94 3.65 4.04
C HIS A 290 -9.43 3.28 2.66
N ILE A 291 -8.33 3.90 2.22
CA ILE A 291 -7.74 3.67 0.89
C ILE A 291 -6.29 3.19 1.03
N ALA A 292 -5.83 2.41 0.06
CA ALA A 292 -4.42 2.00 -0.04
C ALA A 292 -4.09 1.59 -1.48
N LEU A 293 -2.86 1.86 -1.91
CA LEU A 293 -2.36 1.49 -3.24
C LEU A 293 -1.25 0.45 -3.14
N THR A 294 -1.38 -0.68 -3.82
CA THR A 294 -0.29 -1.65 -3.90
C THR A 294 -0.27 -2.34 -5.26
N LYS A 295 0.92 -2.58 -5.81
CA LYS A 295 1.11 -3.21 -7.14
C LYS A 295 0.28 -2.56 -8.26
N GLY A 296 0.10 -1.24 -8.23
CA GLY A 296 -0.69 -0.48 -9.21
C GLY A 296 -2.21 -0.59 -9.04
N GLN A 297 -2.67 -1.29 -8.01
CA GLN A 297 -4.09 -1.50 -7.74
C GLN A 297 -4.53 -0.64 -6.55
N LEU A 298 -5.58 0.17 -6.76
CA LEU A 298 -6.27 0.86 -5.68
C LEU A 298 -7.20 -0.10 -4.94
N TRP A 299 -7.11 -0.08 -3.61
CA TRP A 299 -7.95 -0.82 -2.68
C TRP A 299 -8.72 0.15 -1.79
N ILE A 300 -9.97 -0.19 -1.51
CA ILE A 300 -10.83 0.54 -0.59
C ILE A 300 -11.42 -0.41 0.46
N SER A 301 -11.54 0.05 1.70
CA SER A 301 -12.33 -0.59 2.75
C SER A 301 -13.60 0.20 3.01
N GLU A 302 -14.77 -0.37 2.70
CA GLU A 302 -16.09 0.22 3.01
C GLU A 302 -16.91 -0.77 3.85
N TYR A 303 -17.34 -0.35 5.05
CA TYR A 303 -18.06 -1.21 6.02
C TYR A 303 -17.33 -2.54 6.30
N GLY A 304 -16.01 -2.49 6.39
CA GLY A 304 -15.15 -3.66 6.57
C GLY A 304 -14.96 -4.54 5.33
N GLN A 305 -15.55 -4.18 4.19
CA GLN A 305 -15.31 -4.87 2.92
C GLN A 305 -14.13 -4.22 2.18
N ILE A 306 -13.06 -4.99 2.01
CA ILE A 306 -11.87 -4.60 1.27
C ILE A 306 -12.00 -5.09 -0.17
N THR A 307 -12.04 -4.16 -1.11
CA THR A 307 -12.26 -4.40 -2.54
C THR A 307 -11.29 -3.61 -3.40
N LYS A 308 -10.98 -4.14 -4.59
CA LYS A 308 -10.24 -3.41 -5.61
C LYS A 308 -11.15 -2.40 -6.32
N ILE A 309 -10.58 -1.33 -6.83
CA ILE A 309 -11.26 -0.35 -7.69
C ILE A 309 -10.78 -0.49 -9.13
N ASN A 310 -11.71 -0.48 -10.08
CA ASN A 310 -11.44 -0.44 -11.51
C ASN A 310 -11.91 0.89 -12.09
N ALA A 311 -11.15 1.43 -13.03
CA ALA A 311 -11.59 2.53 -13.88
C ALA A 311 -12.21 1.95 -15.16
N SER A 312 -13.43 2.38 -15.48
CA SER A 312 -14.18 1.93 -16.65
C SER A 312 -14.64 3.13 -17.48
N GLU A 313 -14.71 2.97 -18.81
CA GLU A 313 -15.39 3.98 -19.62
C GLU A 313 -16.88 3.98 -19.26
N PRO A 314 -17.51 5.16 -19.10
CA PRO A 314 -18.92 5.21 -18.80
C PRO A 314 -19.66 4.54 -19.96
N SER A 315 -20.30 3.41 -19.65
CA SER A 315 -21.13 2.71 -20.63
C SER A 315 -22.14 3.70 -21.18
N ALA A 316 -22.19 3.85 -22.51
CA ALA A 316 -23.29 4.55 -23.16
C ALA A 316 -24.59 4.04 -22.55
N ALA A 317 -25.41 4.97 -22.05
CA ALA A 317 -26.62 4.68 -21.31
C ALA A 317 -27.39 3.53 -21.98
N LYS A 318 -27.47 2.38 -21.29
CA LYS A 318 -28.53 1.41 -21.61
C LYS A 318 -29.84 2.10 -21.26
N GLY A 319 -30.47 2.66 -22.29
CA GLY A 319 -31.85 3.13 -22.21
C GLY A 319 -32.76 2.02 -21.71
N ASP A 320 -33.79 2.45 -20.99
CA ASP A 320 -34.89 1.67 -20.42
C ASP A 320 -34.59 0.83 -19.18
N ALA A 321 -34.64 1.54 -18.05
CA ALA A 321 -35.16 1.00 -16.79
C ALA A 321 -36.66 0.68 -16.94
N SER A 322 -36.98 -0.46 -17.56
CA SER A 322 -38.11 -1.27 -17.13
C SER A 322 -37.58 -2.38 -16.24
N GLY A 323 -38.04 -2.40 -14.98
CA GLY A 323 -37.62 -3.37 -13.99
C GLY A 323 -37.72 -4.82 -14.49
N THR A 324 -36.57 -5.39 -14.80
CA THR A 324 -36.29 -6.81 -14.62
C THR A 324 -34.89 -6.87 -14.02
N SER A 325 -34.82 -7.32 -12.77
CA SER A 325 -33.60 -7.91 -12.23
C SER A 325 -33.10 -8.89 -13.29
N GLN A 326 -32.00 -8.58 -13.98
CA GLN A 326 -31.32 -9.59 -14.76
C GLN A 326 -30.75 -10.58 -13.77
N ASN A 327 -31.59 -11.56 -13.48
CA ASN A 327 -31.24 -12.82 -12.89
C ASN A 327 -30.18 -13.42 -13.82
N THR A 328 -28.90 -13.22 -13.51
CA THR A 328 -27.81 -13.85 -14.24
C THR A 328 -27.80 -15.33 -13.88
N ALA A 329 -28.69 -16.06 -14.55
CA ALA A 329 -28.83 -17.50 -14.56
C ALA A 329 -27.67 -18.14 -15.35
N GLY A 330 -26.43 -17.83 -14.95
CA GLY A 330 -25.24 -18.56 -15.36
C GLY A 330 -24.77 -19.44 -14.21
N ASP A 331 -24.29 -20.64 -14.51
CA ASP A 331 -23.60 -21.46 -13.52
C ASP A 331 -22.43 -20.70 -12.89
N PHE A 332 -22.11 -21.03 -11.64
CA PHE A 332 -20.96 -20.48 -10.94
C PHE A 332 -20.19 -21.61 -10.29
N THR A 333 -18.89 -21.38 -10.12
CA THR A 333 -17.97 -22.34 -9.51
C THR A 333 -17.17 -21.66 -8.43
N LEU A 334 -17.02 -22.33 -7.29
CA LEU A 334 -16.13 -21.88 -6.23
C LEU A 334 -14.68 -22.16 -6.69
N ARG A 335 -13.85 -21.11 -6.69
CA ARG A 335 -12.44 -21.25 -7.09
C ARG A 335 -11.70 -22.12 -6.08
N GLU A 336 -10.74 -22.91 -6.53
CA GLU A 336 -9.91 -23.74 -5.65
C GLU A 336 -9.33 -22.93 -4.49
N ILE A 337 -9.48 -23.46 -3.27
CA ILE A 337 -8.90 -22.90 -2.04
C ILE A 337 -7.65 -23.72 -1.72
N PRO A 338 -6.46 -23.10 -1.60
CA PRO A 338 -5.25 -23.83 -1.27
C PRO A 338 -5.28 -24.35 0.16
N ASN A 339 -4.46 -25.36 0.45
CA ASN A 339 -4.21 -25.78 1.83
C ASN A 339 -3.43 -24.70 2.59
N TYR A 340 -3.78 -24.50 3.87
CA TYR A 340 -3.09 -23.56 4.75
C TYR A 340 -2.27 -24.31 5.79
N THR A 341 -1.12 -23.77 6.16
CA THR A 341 -0.42 -24.14 7.39
C THR A 341 -0.25 -22.87 8.21
N ILE A 342 -0.71 -22.89 9.45
CA ILE A 342 -0.69 -21.71 10.32
C ILE A 342 -0.17 -22.10 11.70
N PRO A 343 0.60 -21.22 12.37
CA PRO A 343 0.95 -21.46 13.76
C PRO A 343 -0.24 -21.11 14.67
N HIS A 344 -0.46 -21.87 15.74
CA HIS A 344 -1.35 -21.41 16.80
C HIS A 344 -0.73 -20.19 17.51
N SER A 345 -1.48 -19.18 17.91
CA SER A 345 -2.93 -18.95 17.74
C SER A 345 -3.20 -17.86 16.69
N LYS A 346 -2.50 -17.85 15.55
CA LYS A 346 -2.65 -16.76 14.58
C LYS A 346 -4.00 -16.85 13.85
N PRO A 347 -4.85 -15.80 13.88
CA PRO A 347 -6.10 -15.79 13.14
C PRO A 347 -5.88 -15.88 11.63
N LEU A 348 -6.47 -16.87 10.98
CA LEU A 348 -6.46 -17.05 9.53
C LEU A 348 -7.63 -16.28 8.91
N ILE A 349 -7.33 -15.39 7.96
CA ILE A 349 -8.32 -14.62 7.21
C ILE A 349 -8.04 -14.75 5.73
N PHE A 350 -8.99 -15.24 4.94
CA PHE A 350 -8.84 -15.26 3.48
C PHE A 350 -10.17 -15.05 2.74
N PRO A 351 -10.13 -14.47 1.53
CA PRO A 351 -11.31 -14.29 0.71
C PRO A 351 -11.71 -15.59 0.00
N ILE A 352 -13.01 -15.87 -0.04
CA ILE A 352 -13.63 -16.93 -0.82
C ILE A 352 -13.96 -16.34 -2.20
N ARG A 353 -13.58 -17.02 -3.28
CA ARG A 353 -13.80 -16.53 -4.65
C ARG A 353 -14.71 -17.46 -5.43
N ILE A 354 -15.52 -16.87 -6.29
CA ILE A 354 -16.37 -17.55 -7.25
C ILE A 354 -16.05 -17.06 -8.67
N ASP A 355 -16.12 -17.96 -9.63
CA ASP A 355 -16.08 -17.67 -11.06
C ASP A 355 -17.47 -17.95 -11.64
N GLY A 356 -17.94 -17.12 -12.59
CA GLY A 356 -19.23 -17.29 -13.26
C GLY A 356 -20.15 -16.08 -13.15
N GLY A 357 -21.38 -16.22 -13.63
CA GLY A 357 -22.30 -15.10 -13.86
C GLY A 357 -23.06 -14.61 -12.64
N VAL A 358 -22.98 -15.28 -11.48
CA VAL A 358 -23.77 -14.90 -10.30
C VAL A 358 -23.08 -13.78 -9.55
N SER A 359 -23.81 -12.70 -9.27
CA SER A 359 -23.32 -11.65 -8.38
C SER A 359 -23.02 -12.22 -7.00
N ALA A 360 -21.85 -11.91 -6.45
CA ALA A 360 -21.41 -12.39 -5.15
C ALA A 360 -22.40 -12.11 -4.01
N GLY A 361 -23.16 -11.01 -4.08
CA GLY A 361 -24.21 -10.68 -3.10
C GLY A 361 -25.40 -11.65 -3.11
N ASN A 362 -25.57 -12.43 -4.17
CA ASN A 362 -26.63 -13.45 -4.30
C ASN A 362 -26.16 -14.85 -3.89
N VAL A 363 -24.92 -14.99 -3.43
CA VAL A 363 -24.34 -16.26 -3.00
C VAL A 363 -24.15 -16.26 -1.49
N ARG A 364 -24.76 -17.25 -0.84
CA ARG A 364 -24.54 -17.54 0.58
C ARG A 364 -23.42 -18.56 0.72
N PHE A 365 -22.42 -18.20 1.52
CA PHE A 365 -21.31 -19.09 1.87
C PHE A 365 -21.52 -19.68 3.26
N THR A 366 -21.23 -20.97 3.40
CA THR A 366 -21.15 -21.68 4.67
C THR A 366 -19.89 -22.56 4.68
N TYR A 367 -19.51 -23.04 5.85
CA TYR A 367 -18.47 -24.05 5.98
C TYR A 367 -19.00 -25.30 6.68
N GLN A 368 -18.34 -26.42 6.42
CA GLN A 368 -18.50 -27.66 7.16
C GLN A 368 -17.11 -28.19 7.53
N SER A 369 -16.95 -28.62 8.77
CA SER A 369 -15.75 -29.28 9.28
C SER A 369 -16.15 -30.34 10.32
N PRO A 370 -15.44 -31.48 10.42
CA PRO A 370 -15.70 -32.48 11.46
C PRO A 370 -15.31 -32.02 12.88
N ASP A 371 -14.36 -31.08 12.98
CA ASP A 371 -13.67 -30.76 14.23
C ASP A 371 -13.53 -29.24 14.49
N ILE A 372 -13.65 -28.40 13.47
CA ILE A 372 -13.71 -26.94 13.64
C ILE A 372 -15.16 -26.50 13.85
N HIS A 373 -15.43 -25.84 14.98
CA HIS A 373 -16.79 -25.43 15.38
C HIS A 373 -16.96 -23.92 15.58
N ASP A 374 -15.85 -23.19 15.65
CA ASP A 374 -15.76 -21.77 16.02
C ASP A 374 -15.22 -20.89 14.88
N ALA A 375 -15.04 -21.45 13.68
CA ALA A 375 -14.78 -20.65 12.49
C ALA A 375 -16.03 -19.89 12.05
N GLU A 376 -15.81 -18.79 11.32
CA GLU A 376 -16.85 -17.93 10.79
C GLU A 376 -16.71 -17.74 9.28
N VAL A 377 -17.86 -17.65 8.60
CA VAL A 377 -17.93 -17.18 7.21
C VAL A 377 -18.63 -15.83 7.19
N ARG A 378 -17.85 -14.78 6.92
CA ARG A 378 -18.27 -13.37 6.93
C ARG A 378 -18.40 -12.90 5.49
N GLY A 379 -19.59 -13.03 4.92
CA GLY A 379 -19.82 -12.76 3.49
C GLY A 379 -18.94 -13.66 2.62
N GLN A 380 -18.00 -13.06 1.89
CA GLN A 380 -17.03 -13.76 1.03
C GLN A 380 -15.68 -14.00 1.72
N SER A 381 -15.65 -14.21 3.04
CA SER A 381 -14.39 -14.45 3.74
C SER A 381 -14.54 -15.49 4.81
N PHE A 382 -13.50 -16.31 4.96
CA PHE A 382 -13.38 -17.27 6.05
C PHE A 382 -12.47 -16.68 7.13
N TYR A 383 -12.89 -16.81 8.39
CA TYR A 383 -12.15 -16.42 9.59
C TYR A 383 -12.07 -17.60 10.54
N TRP A 384 -10.88 -17.89 11.06
CA TRP A 384 -10.70 -18.86 12.15
C TRP A 384 -9.46 -18.56 12.97
N GLU A 385 -9.57 -18.59 14.30
CA GLU A 385 -8.45 -18.42 15.22
C GLU A 385 -8.21 -19.73 15.98
N PRO A 386 -7.24 -20.57 15.56
CA PRO A 386 -6.98 -21.83 16.23
C PRO A 386 -6.36 -21.61 17.62
N SER A 387 -6.72 -22.47 18.57
CA SER A 387 -6.08 -22.57 19.87
C SER A 387 -4.91 -23.55 19.87
N SER A 388 -4.25 -23.73 21.02
CA SER A 388 -3.25 -24.79 21.18
C SER A 388 -3.84 -26.21 21.10
N ASP A 389 -5.13 -26.37 21.38
CA ASP A 389 -5.82 -27.66 21.34
C ASP A 389 -6.15 -28.09 19.91
N ASP A 390 -6.10 -27.15 18.97
CA ASP A 390 -6.32 -27.37 17.53
C ASP A 390 -5.03 -27.76 16.80
N VAL A 391 -3.95 -28.16 17.49
CA VAL A 391 -2.73 -28.61 16.78
C VAL A 391 -3.02 -29.92 16.03
N GLY A 392 -2.90 -29.86 14.70
CA GLY A 392 -3.23 -31.00 13.83
C GLY A 392 -3.70 -30.57 12.44
N SER A 393 -4.23 -31.53 11.69
CA SER A 393 -4.78 -31.30 10.35
C SER A 393 -6.30 -31.33 10.39
N HIS A 394 -6.93 -30.23 10.02
CA HIS A 394 -8.37 -30.05 9.96
C HIS A 394 -8.84 -29.98 8.52
N ARG A 395 -9.94 -30.66 8.18
CA ARG A 395 -10.53 -30.61 6.84
C ARG A 395 -11.72 -29.68 6.84
N VAL A 396 -11.71 -28.71 5.94
CA VAL A 396 -12.81 -27.76 5.77
C VAL A 396 -13.39 -27.89 4.37
N GLU A 397 -14.72 -27.84 4.28
CA GLU A 397 -15.46 -27.70 3.02
C GLU A 397 -16.21 -26.36 3.04
N ILE A 398 -15.89 -25.47 2.10
CA ILE A 398 -16.71 -24.27 1.85
C ILE A 398 -17.81 -24.65 0.86
N ILE A 399 -19.04 -24.25 1.18
CA ILE A 399 -20.21 -24.45 0.34
C ILE A 399 -20.76 -23.08 -0.03
N ALA A 400 -20.86 -22.81 -1.32
CA ALA A 400 -21.48 -21.64 -1.87
C ALA A 400 -22.85 -22.04 -2.45
N SER A 401 -23.91 -21.32 -2.09
CA SER A 401 -25.29 -21.66 -2.47
C SER A 401 -26.09 -20.41 -2.83
N THR A 402 -26.97 -20.52 -3.81
CA THR A 402 -27.89 -19.46 -4.23
C THR A 402 -29.32 -19.77 -3.79
N SER A 403 -30.18 -18.74 -3.74
CA SER A 403 -31.59 -18.91 -3.34
C SER A 403 -32.42 -19.77 -4.29
N ASP A 404 -31.98 -19.92 -5.54
CA ASP A 404 -32.57 -20.79 -6.56
C ASP A 404 -32.03 -22.24 -6.51
N GLY A 405 -31.22 -22.59 -5.51
CA GLY A 405 -30.80 -23.96 -5.20
C GLY A 405 -29.54 -24.45 -5.91
N ARG A 406 -28.84 -23.60 -6.67
CA ARG A 406 -27.52 -23.96 -7.23
C ARG A 406 -26.47 -23.94 -6.12
N SER A 407 -25.46 -24.81 -6.24
CA SER A 407 -24.37 -24.88 -5.27
C SER A 407 -23.05 -25.32 -5.89
N SER A 408 -21.96 -24.88 -5.28
CA SER A 408 -20.59 -25.33 -5.56
C SER A 408 -19.86 -25.46 -4.23
N SER A 409 -19.00 -26.47 -4.10
CA SER A 409 -18.16 -26.62 -2.90
C SER A 409 -16.68 -26.80 -3.23
N ALA A 410 -15.83 -26.45 -2.28
CA ALA A 410 -14.39 -26.67 -2.35
C ALA A 410 -13.87 -27.17 -1.01
N ARG A 411 -13.00 -28.17 -1.06
CA ARG A 411 -12.39 -28.80 0.13
C ARG A 411 -10.91 -28.47 0.20
N PHE A 412 -10.44 -28.21 1.41
CA PHE A 412 -9.04 -27.93 1.70
C PHE A 412 -8.69 -28.38 3.12
N ASN A 413 -7.40 -28.44 3.43
CA ASN A 413 -6.91 -28.73 4.76
C ASN A 413 -6.26 -27.50 5.39
N ILE A 414 -6.47 -27.31 6.69
CA ILE A 414 -5.74 -26.38 7.53
C ILE A 414 -4.87 -27.20 8.48
N ASN A 415 -3.55 -27.06 8.37
CA ASN A 415 -2.59 -27.70 9.24
C ASN A 415 -2.11 -26.70 10.29
N VAL A 416 -2.60 -26.84 11.52
CA VAL A 416 -2.18 -26.01 12.64
C VAL A 416 -0.92 -26.61 13.25
N ARG A 417 0.12 -25.80 13.37
CA ARG A 417 1.41 -26.20 13.95
C ARG A 417 1.72 -25.39 15.19
N SER A 418 2.61 -25.90 16.03
CA SER A 418 3.16 -25.12 17.14
C SER A 418 4.12 -24.02 16.70
N PHE A 419 4.74 -24.19 15.54
CA PHE A 419 5.68 -23.24 14.97
C PHE A 419 5.80 -23.45 13.46
N ASN A 420 6.12 -22.38 12.73
CA ASN A 420 6.49 -22.44 11.31
C ASN A 420 7.90 -21.87 11.15
N ALA A 421 8.86 -22.72 10.80
CA ALA A 421 10.25 -22.30 10.71
C ALA A 421 10.48 -21.43 9.46
N PRO A 422 11.20 -20.30 9.58
CA PRO A 422 11.49 -19.47 8.43
C PRO A 422 12.43 -20.18 7.43
N PRO A 423 12.36 -19.84 6.13
CA PRO A 423 13.34 -20.30 5.15
C PRO A 423 14.78 -20.00 5.58
N ARG A 424 15.74 -20.81 5.14
CA ARG A 424 17.17 -20.63 5.42
C ARG A 424 17.94 -20.35 4.14
N PHE A 425 18.65 -19.23 4.09
CA PHE A 425 19.55 -18.92 2.98
C PHE A 425 20.76 -19.85 2.97
N THR A 426 21.20 -20.26 1.78
CA THR A 426 22.57 -20.77 1.61
C THR A 426 23.57 -19.62 1.83
N PRO A 427 24.77 -19.88 2.38
CA PRO A 427 25.75 -18.84 2.63
C PRO A 427 26.03 -17.99 1.39
N VAL A 428 25.85 -16.67 1.50
CA VAL A 428 26.15 -15.70 0.45
C VAL A 428 27.56 -15.18 0.68
N ARG A 429 28.42 -15.27 -0.32
CA ARG A 429 29.79 -14.74 -0.25
C ARG A 429 29.82 -13.34 -0.86
N PRO A 430 30.60 -12.40 -0.30
CA PRO A 430 30.88 -11.15 -0.99
C PRO A 430 31.48 -11.41 -2.37
N VAL A 431 31.08 -10.60 -3.34
CA VAL A 431 31.54 -10.68 -4.73
C VAL A 431 32.04 -9.33 -5.19
N SER A 432 33.08 -9.33 -6.04
CA SER A 432 33.56 -8.13 -6.72
C SER A 432 33.16 -8.17 -8.19
N ILE A 433 32.58 -7.07 -8.67
CA ILE A 433 32.10 -6.95 -10.05
C ILE A 433 32.59 -5.63 -10.66
N PRO A 434 32.90 -5.59 -11.96
CA PRO A 434 33.33 -4.37 -12.62
C PRO A 434 32.17 -3.40 -12.88
N VAL A 435 32.47 -2.11 -12.86
CA VAL A 435 31.53 -1.06 -13.26
C VAL A 435 31.10 -1.22 -14.73
N GLY A 436 29.81 -0.98 -15.00
CA GLY A 436 29.25 -0.95 -16.36
C GLY A 436 28.95 -2.32 -16.98
N GLU A 437 29.30 -3.42 -16.31
CA GLU A 437 29.03 -4.78 -16.81
C GLU A 437 27.78 -5.37 -16.16
N PRO A 438 26.90 -6.03 -16.94
CA PRO A 438 25.74 -6.70 -16.38
C PRO A 438 26.18 -7.90 -15.54
N PHE A 439 25.66 -7.97 -14.32
CA PHE A 439 25.93 -9.02 -13.35
C PHE A 439 24.64 -9.71 -12.91
N SER A 440 24.74 -11.01 -12.61
CA SER A 440 23.64 -11.79 -12.05
C SER A 440 24.10 -12.65 -10.89
N LEU A 441 23.35 -12.59 -9.78
CA LEU A 441 23.62 -13.37 -8.57
C LEU A 441 22.36 -14.16 -8.17
N PRO A 442 22.36 -15.49 -8.30
CA PRO A 442 21.28 -16.30 -7.76
C PRO A 442 21.41 -16.41 -6.24
N LEU A 443 20.36 -16.04 -5.52
CA LEU A 443 20.20 -16.38 -4.11
C LEU A 443 19.30 -17.59 -3.96
N ASN A 444 19.59 -18.42 -2.96
CA ASN A 444 18.81 -19.62 -2.69
C ASN A 444 18.49 -19.71 -1.20
N ALA A 445 17.20 -19.82 -0.89
CA ALA A 445 16.67 -20.14 0.42
C ALA A 445 15.92 -21.47 0.36
N VAL A 446 15.97 -22.22 1.45
CA VAL A 446 15.30 -23.52 1.60
C VAL A 446 14.43 -23.49 2.83
N ASP A 447 13.17 -23.82 2.66
CA ASP A 447 12.20 -24.02 3.73
C ASP A 447 12.24 -25.51 4.13
N SER A 448 12.53 -25.80 5.40
CA SER A 448 12.55 -27.17 5.94
C SER A 448 11.16 -27.73 6.17
N ASP A 449 10.18 -26.85 6.38
CA ASP A 449 8.80 -27.16 6.72
C ASP A 449 7.91 -27.19 5.47
N GLY A 450 8.37 -26.51 4.41
CA GLY A 450 7.74 -26.38 3.11
C GLY A 450 8.00 -27.57 2.20
N ILE A 451 6.92 -28.12 1.65
CA ILE A 451 6.97 -29.24 0.70
C ILE A 451 7.38 -28.77 -0.70
N ASN A 452 7.25 -27.47 -1.02
CA ASN A 452 7.49 -26.92 -2.34
C ASN A 452 8.35 -25.65 -2.31
N LYS A 453 9.58 -25.73 -2.81
CA LYS A 453 10.53 -24.60 -2.89
C LYS A 453 10.06 -23.45 -3.79
N ASN A 454 9.18 -23.73 -4.76
CA ASN A 454 8.62 -22.71 -5.65
C ASN A 454 7.64 -21.76 -4.94
N LEU A 455 7.44 -21.91 -3.64
CA LEU A 455 6.54 -21.10 -2.82
C LEU A 455 7.29 -20.09 -1.94
N ILE A 456 8.62 -20.14 -1.93
CA ILE A 456 9.45 -19.08 -1.35
C ILE A 456 9.40 -17.86 -2.27
N ARG A 457 9.26 -16.68 -1.69
CA ARG A 457 9.28 -15.39 -2.39
C ARG A 457 10.40 -14.51 -1.84
N TYR A 458 11.11 -13.86 -2.74
CA TYR A 458 12.24 -13.00 -2.44
C TYR A 458 11.88 -11.53 -2.58
N LEU A 459 12.33 -10.72 -1.64
CA LEU A 459 12.15 -9.28 -1.64
C LEU A 459 13.50 -8.60 -1.37
N GLY A 460 13.90 -7.71 -2.27
CA GLY A 460 15.08 -6.87 -2.11
C GLY A 460 14.71 -5.56 -1.40
N VAL A 461 15.48 -5.20 -0.39
CA VAL A 461 15.30 -3.99 0.41
C VAL A 461 16.56 -3.15 0.33
N ASN A 462 16.38 -1.86 0.02
CA ASN A 462 17.47 -0.91 -0.22
C ASN A 462 18.44 -1.41 -1.31
N LEU A 463 17.90 -2.03 -2.37
CA LEU A 463 18.70 -2.43 -3.53
C LEU A 463 19.41 -1.22 -4.14
N PRO A 464 20.67 -1.36 -4.60
CA PRO A 464 21.35 -0.31 -5.34
C PRO A 464 20.51 0.14 -6.55
N LYS A 465 20.58 1.43 -6.89
CA LYS A 465 19.85 1.97 -8.04
C LYS A 465 20.14 1.14 -9.30
N GLY A 466 19.07 0.72 -9.99
CA GLY A 466 19.14 -0.12 -11.19
C GLY A 466 19.26 -1.62 -10.93
N ALA A 467 19.46 -2.07 -9.68
CA ALA A 467 19.39 -3.47 -9.32
C ALA A 467 17.93 -3.92 -9.16
N THR A 468 17.65 -5.16 -9.56
CA THR A 468 16.36 -5.82 -9.36
C THR A 468 16.59 -7.21 -8.79
N ILE A 469 15.56 -7.76 -8.15
CA ILE A 469 15.52 -9.17 -7.76
C ILE A 469 14.22 -9.77 -8.27
N ASP A 470 14.31 -10.93 -8.89
CA ASP A 470 13.14 -11.69 -9.28
C ASP A 470 12.50 -12.36 -8.06
N GLU A 471 11.21 -12.07 -7.83
CA GLU A 471 10.50 -12.48 -6.62
C GLU A 471 10.40 -14.02 -6.49
N ALA A 472 10.36 -14.75 -7.62
CA ALA A 472 10.16 -16.20 -7.62
C ALA A 472 11.49 -16.98 -7.56
N SER A 473 12.49 -16.56 -8.33
CA SER A 473 13.76 -17.25 -8.48
C SER A 473 14.86 -16.74 -7.53
N GLY A 474 14.71 -15.54 -6.96
CA GLY A 474 15.73 -14.92 -6.12
C GLY A 474 16.96 -14.45 -6.89
N ILE A 475 16.89 -14.39 -8.22
CA ILE A 475 17.99 -13.91 -9.06
C ILE A 475 18.05 -12.39 -9.01
N ILE A 476 19.19 -11.87 -8.56
CA ILE A 476 19.51 -10.45 -8.63
C ILE A 476 20.09 -10.15 -10.01
N GLN A 477 19.67 -9.04 -10.61
CA GLN A 477 20.25 -8.48 -11.83
C GLN A 477 20.67 -7.05 -11.58
N TRP A 478 21.89 -6.69 -12.00
CA TRP A 478 22.41 -5.34 -11.79
C TRP A 478 23.50 -4.98 -12.80
N THR A 479 23.47 -3.74 -13.30
CA THR A 479 24.57 -3.13 -14.05
C THR A 479 25.02 -1.89 -13.26
N PRO A 480 26.11 -1.99 -12.46
CA PRO A 480 26.56 -0.89 -11.63
C PRO A 480 27.08 0.30 -12.46
N THR A 481 26.88 1.50 -11.95
CA THR A 481 27.40 2.76 -12.54
C THR A 481 28.65 3.23 -11.81
N ALA A 482 29.39 4.17 -12.38
CA ALA A 482 30.60 4.73 -11.76
C ALA A 482 30.36 5.38 -10.39
N ARG A 483 29.12 5.85 -10.13
CA ARG A 483 28.73 6.40 -8.82
C ARG A 483 28.51 5.33 -7.75
N GLN A 484 28.59 4.05 -8.11
CA GLN A 484 28.35 2.92 -7.23
C GLN A 484 29.62 2.10 -6.99
N VAL A 485 30.80 2.61 -7.39
CA VAL A 485 32.11 2.01 -7.06
C VAL A 485 32.28 1.94 -5.54
N GLY A 486 32.77 0.81 -5.03
CA GLY A 486 32.87 0.51 -3.60
C GLY A 486 31.85 -0.53 -3.12
N GLU A 487 31.72 -0.65 -1.80
CA GLU A 487 30.83 -1.63 -1.17
C GLU A 487 29.37 -1.20 -1.26
N ASN A 488 28.54 -2.07 -1.83
CA ASN A 488 27.10 -1.89 -1.89
C ASN A 488 26.45 -3.01 -1.08
N THR A 489 25.91 -2.66 0.09
CA THR A 489 25.22 -3.62 0.96
C THR A 489 23.72 -3.38 0.94
N PHE A 490 22.95 -4.44 0.73
CA PHE A 490 21.49 -4.42 0.73
C PHE A 490 20.94 -5.70 1.35
N ARG A 491 19.66 -5.70 1.71
CA ARG A 491 19.02 -6.83 2.38
C ARG A 491 18.12 -7.59 1.41
N VAL A 492 18.17 -8.92 1.48
CA VAL A 492 17.22 -9.79 0.79
C VAL A 492 16.44 -10.59 1.82
N ILE A 493 15.12 -10.50 1.72
CA ILE A 493 14.16 -11.26 2.52
C ILE A 493 13.69 -12.45 1.70
N ALA A 494 13.65 -13.64 2.31
CA ALA A 494 12.95 -14.79 1.77
C ALA A 494 11.79 -15.13 2.70
N THR A 495 10.59 -15.26 2.15
CA THR A 495 9.38 -15.60 2.91
C THR A 495 8.70 -16.80 2.27
N ASP A 496 8.25 -17.74 3.09
CA ASP A 496 7.48 -18.88 2.61
C ASP A 496 6.02 -18.50 2.25
N GLN A 497 5.21 -19.51 1.98
CA GLN A 497 3.78 -19.37 1.68
C GLN A 497 2.90 -19.08 2.92
N TYR A 498 3.44 -19.26 4.11
CA TYR A 498 2.75 -19.17 5.40
C TYR A 498 3.19 -17.95 6.23
N GLY A 499 4.00 -17.07 5.62
CA GLY A 499 4.45 -15.80 6.20
C GLY A 499 5.71 -15.89 7.07
N ALA A 500 6.29 -17.07 7.30
CA ALA A 500 7.58 -17.12 7.98
C ALA A 500 8.68 -16.67 7.04
N ALA A 501 9.59 -15.85 7.56
CA ALA A 501 10.60 -15.21 6.75
C ALA A 501 11.94 -15.13 7.45
N SER A 502 12.98 -15.10 6.64
CA SER A 502 14.33 -14.75 7.06
C SER A 502 14.89 -13.69 6.14
N SER A 503 15.99 -13.08 6.54
CA SER A 503 16.71 -12.16 5.70
C SER A 503 18.21 -12.42 5.76
N VAL A 504 18.91 -11.97 4.72
CA VAL A 504 20.36 -11.97 4.62
C VAL A 504 20.82 -10.63 4.05
N ASP A 505 21.92 -10.11 4.57
CA ASP A 505 22.58 -8.95 3.97
C ASP A 505 23.56 -9.43 2.90
N VAL A 506 23.53 -8.78 1.75
CA VAL A 506 24.34 -9.08 0.57
C VAL A 506 25.22 -7.88 0.28
N THR A 507 26.53 -8.11 0.23
CA THR A 507 27.52 -7.08 -0.10
C THR A 507 28.16 -7.39 -1.44
N ILE A 508 28.07 -6.43 -2.37
CA ILE A 508 28.72 -6.46 -3.67
C ILE A 508 29.71 -5.30 -3.73
N ASN A 509 30.99 -5.59 -3.95
CA ASN A 509 32.02 -4.57 -4.14
C ASN A 509 32.17 -4.25 -5.63
N VAL A 510 31.80 -3.04 -6.04
CA VAL A 510 31.96 -2.61 -7.44
C VAL A 510 33.37 -2.03 -7.60
N ILE A 511 34.12 -2.55 -8.57
CA ILE A 511 35.48 -2.10 -8.87
C ILE A 511 35.51 -1.29 -10.17
N ASP A 512 36.39 -0.30 -10.21
CA ASP A 512 36.63 0.47 -11.43
C ASP A 512 37.43 -0.36 -12.45
N ASN A 513 37.06 -0.24 -13.72
CA ASN A 513 37.79 -0.85 -14.82
C ASN A 513 38.96 0.06 -15.20
N ILE A 514 39.97 0.19 -14.34
CA ILE A 514 41.24 0.80 -14.76
C ILE A 514 41.89 -0.18 -15.73
N LYS A 515 41.79 0.13 -17.03
CA LYS A 515 42.67 -0.47 -18.04
C LYS A 515 44.10 -0.26 -17.54
N GLN A 516 44.87 -1.34 -17.38
CA GLN A 516 46.31 -1.23 -17.26
C GLN A 516 46.79 -0.41 -18.47
N GLU A 517 47.18 0.85 -18.25
CA GLU A 517 47.93 1.60 -19.25
C GLU A 517 49.18 0.77 -19.55
N GLN A 518 49.26 0.26 -20.79
CA GLN A 518 50.51 -0.30 -21.29
C GLN A 518 51.57 0.81 -21.19
N PRO A 519 52.73 0.56 -20.56
CA PRO A 519 53.81 1.52 -20.64
C PRO A 519 54.19 1.68 -22.11
N GLU A 520 54.13 2.92 -22.60
CA GLU A 520 54.70 3.27 -23.91
C GLU A 520 56.18 2.87 -23.91
N ASN A 521 56.55 1.97 -24.82
CA ASN A 521 57.93 1.55 -25.07
C ASN A 521 58.65 2.53 -26.01
#